data_AF-A0A6I2ZG79-F1
#
_entry.id   AF-A0A6I2ZG79-F1
#
_cell.length_a   1.000
_cell.length_b   1.000
_cell.length_c   1.000
_cell.angle_alpha   90.00
_cell.angle_beta   90.00
_cell.angle_gamma   90.00
#
_symmetry.space_group_name_H-M   'P 1'
#
loop_
_entity.id
_entity.type
_entity.pdbx_description
1 polymer ?
#
loop_
_entity_poly.entity_id
_entity_poly.type
_entity_poly.pdbx_seq_one_letter_code
_entity_poly.pdbx_strand_id
1 'polypeptide(L)' 'MQQVPAGLQSAIQTLLRERQIFGLAVCGFDLKGVRFAGGFGYADLDRGERVTEDTIFRVGSISKLLTTAFVLKLAD' A
#
# COMPACT_ATOMS: atom_id res chain seq x y z
N MET A 1 -15.26 -4.53 4.85
CA MET A 1 -14.34 -3.81 3.95
C MET A 1 -14.75 -4.11 2.52
N GLN A 2 -14.88 -3.10 1.67
CA GLN A 2 -15.24 -3.27 0.26
C GLN A 2 -14.01 -3.73 -0.52
N GLN A 3 -14.25 -4.33 -1.69
CA GLN A 3 -13.18 -4.59 -2.65
C GLN A 3 -12.63 -3.28 -3.22
N VAL A 4 -11.38 -3.29 -3.67
CA VAL A 4 -10.81 -2.17 -4.42
C VAL A 4 -11.70 -1.85 -5.63
N PRO A 5 -12.12 -0.59 -5.84
CA PRO A 5 -13.00 -0.22 -6.95
C PRO A 5 -12.44 -0.70 -8.30
N ALA A 6 -13.30 -1.28 -9.14
CA ALA A 6 -12.90 -1.93 -10.40
C ALA A 6 -12.07 -1.04 -11.33
N GLY A 7 -12.43 0.25 -11.43
CA GLY A 7 -11.66 1.23 -12.22
C GLY A 7 -10.23 1.43 -11.69
N LEU A 8 -10.08 1.49 -10.37
CA LEU A 8 -8.77 1.60 -9.71
C LEU A 8 -7.96 0.32 -9.86
N GLN A 9 -8.60 -0.84 -9.70
CA GLN A 9 -7.96 -2.15 -9.94
C GLN A 9 -7.41 -2.25 -11.37
N SER A 10 -8.19 -1.85 -12.39
CA SER A 10 -7.74 -1.86 -13.78
C SER A 10 -6.55 -0.92 -14.01
N ALA A 11 -6.61 0.30 -13.46
CA ALA A 11 -5.51 1.26 -13.54
C ALA A 11 -4.22 0.74 -12.88
N ILE A 12 -4.33 0.14 -11.68
CA ILE A 12 -3.21 -0.48 -10.98
C ILE A 12 -2.60 -1.60 -11.84
N GLN A 13 -3.41 -2.51 -12.37
CA GLN A 13 -2.90 -3.61 -13.19
C GLN A 13 -2.16 -3.11 -14.43
N THR A 14 -2.66 -2.04 -15.08
CA THR A 14 -1.97 -1.41 -16.20
C THR A 14 -0.63 -0.82 -15.77
N LEU A 15 -0.59 -0.07 -14.66
CA LEU A 15 0.64 0.51 -14.14
C LEU A 15 1.68 -0.55 -13.74
N LEU A 16 1.25 -1.64 -13.09
CA LEU A 16 2.16 -2.74 -12.72
C LEU A 16 2.85 -3.33 -13.95
N ARG A 17 2.09 -3.56 -15.03
CA ARG A 17 2.64 -4.07 -16.30
C ARG A 17 3.58 -3.07 -16.96
N GLU A 18 3.13 -1.82 -17.14
CA GLU A 18 3.90 -0.81 -17.87
C GLU A 18 5.19 -0.39 -17.16
N ARG A 19 5.19 -0.43 -15.82
CA ARG A 19 6.35 -0.02 -15.01
C ARG A 19 7.14 -1.20 -14.45
N GLN A 20 6.78 -2.42 -14.83
CA GLN A 20 7.37 -3.66 -14.34
C GLN A 20 7.48 -3.70 -12.80
N ILE A 21 6.41 -3.27 -12.13
CA ILE A 21 6.32 -3.31 -10.67
C ILE A 21 5.79 -4.69 -10.29
N PHE A 22 6.52 -5.42 -9.45
CA PHE A 22 6.18 -6.79 -9.09
C PHE A 22 5.03 -6.91 -8.10
N GLY A 23 4.91 -5.96 -7.17
CA GLY A 23 3.92 -6.00 -6.11
C GLY A 23 3.52 -4.62 -5.61
N LEU A 24 2.25 -4.46 -5.25
CA LEU A 24 1.68 -3.22 -4.72
C LEU A 24 0.53 -3.53 -3.77
N ALA A 25 0.49 -2.85 -2.63
CA ALA A 25 -0.69 -2.81 -1.76
C ALA A 25 -1.34 -1.42 -1.83
N VAL A 26 -2.67 -1.37 -1.78
CA VAL A 26 -3.44 -0.12 -1.75
C VAL A 26 -4.46 -0.17 -0.62
N CYS A 27 -4.70 0.97 0.03
CA CYS A 27 -5.74 1.14 1.04
C CYS A 27 -6.41 2.49 0.86
N GLY A 28 -7.74 2.50 0.83
CA GLY A 28 -8.57 3.71 0.83
C GLY A 28 -9.36 3.80 2.12
N PHE A 29 -9.35 4.95 2.78
CA PHE A 29 -10.01 5.18 4.06
C PHE A 29 -10.63 6.58 4.11
N ASP A 30 -11.58 6.76 5.04
CA ASP A 30 -12.13 8.07 5.39
C ASP A 30 -12.23 8.22 6.91
N LEU A 31 -12.92 9.27 7.38
CA LEU A 31 -13.10 9.56 8.81
C LEU A 31 -13.78 8.43 9.61
N LYS A 32 -14.49 7.50 8.95
CA LYS A 32 -15.11 6.33 9.61
C LYS A 32 -14.25 5.06 9.47
N GLY A 33 -13.04 5.17 8.93
CA GLY A 33 -12.07 4.07 8.83
C GLY A 33 -11.85 3.56 7.40
N VAL A 34 -11.25 2.37 7.32
CA VAL A 34 -10.87 1.73 6.05
C VAL A 34 -12.10 1.34 5.24
N ARG A 35 -12.14 1.77 3.99
CA ARG A 35 -13.19 1.45 3.02
C ARG A 35 -12.85 0.24 2.19
N PHE A 36 -11.63 0.20 1.67
CA PHE A 36 -11.09 -0.92 0.93
C PHE A 36 -9.60 -1.03 1.16
N ALA A 37 -9.08 -2.25 1.06
CA ALA A 37 -7.67 -2.52 0.95
C ALA A 37 -7.48 -3.70 -0.01
N GLY A 38 -6.27 -3.86 -0.53
CA GLY A 38 -5.97 -4.97 -1.43
C GLY A 38 -4.52 -5.00 -1.89
N GLY A 39 -4.04 -6.22 -2.13
CA GLY A 39 -2.73 -6.49 -2.70
C GLY A 39 -2.80 -6.90 -4.17
N PHE A 40 -1.78 -6.54 -4.93
CA PHE A 40 -1.62 -6.83 -6.35
C PHE A 40 -0.21 -7.35 -6.60
N GLY A 41 -0.09 -8.36 -7.46
CA GLY A 41 1.20 -8.95 -7.81
C GLY A 41 1.79 -9.81 -6.70
N TYR A 42 3.12 -9.82 -6.59
CA TYR A 42 3.90 -10.69 -5.74
C TYR A 42 4.80 -9.89 -4.78
N ALA A 43 4.83 -10.30 -3.53
CA ALA A 43 5.78 -9.83 -2.53
C ALA A 43 7.15 -10.50 -2.72
N ASP A 44 7.13 -11.76 -3.18
CA ASP A 44 8.30 -12.55 -3.50
C ASP A 44 7.99 -13.41 -4.73
N LEU A 45 8.74 -13.20 -5.82
CA LEU A 45 8.54 -13.93 -7.08
C LEU A 45 9.05 -15.37 -7.01
N ASP A 46 10.18 -15.57 -6.34
CA ASP A 46 10.85 -16.87 -6.28
C ASP A 46 10.02 -17.85 -5.44
N ARG A 47 9.39 -17.33 -4.38
CA ARG A 47 8.51 -18.09 -3.48
C ARG A 47 7.05 -18.06 -3.92
N GLY A 48 6.71 -17.29 -4.95
CA GLY A 48 5.33 -17.12 -5.43
C GLY A 48 4.39 -16.46 -4.41
N GLU A 49 4.93 -15.71 -3.45
CA GLU A 49 4.15 -15.08 -2.38
C GLU A 49 3.42 -13.85 -2.91
N ARG A 50 2.10 -13.83 -2.72
CA ARG A 50 1.24 -12.74 -3.19
C ARG A 50 1.34 -11.56 -2.24
N VAL A 51 1.26 -10.34 -2.78
CA VAL A 51 1.02 -9.17 -1.92
C VAL A 51 -0.36 -9.29 -1.29
N THR A 52 -0.41 -9.04 0.02
CA THR A 52 -1.61 -8.93 0.85
C THR A 52 -1.64 -7.56 1.52
N GLU A 53 -2.74 -7.26 2.21
CA GLU A 53 -2.89 -6.04 3.00
C GLU A 53 -1.89 -5.97 4.18
N ASP A 54 -1.42 -7.12 4.64
CA ASP A 54 -0.48 -7.27 5.76
C ASP A 54 1.00 -7.37 5.30
N THR A 55 1.26 -7.28 3.99
CA THR A 55 2.63 -7.36 3.46
C THR A 55 3.46 -6.16 3.95
N ILE A 56 4.60 -6.43 4.57
CA ILE A 56 5.49 -5.38 5.08
C ILE A 56 6.39 -4.86 3.95
N PHE A 57 6.32 -3.55 3.69
CA PHE A 57 7.16 -2.86 2.72
C PHE A 57 8.24 -2.01 3.41
N ARG A 58 9.39 -1.86 2.74
CA ARG A 58 10.38 -0.85 3.12
C ARG A 58 9.90 0.53 2.67
N VAL A 59 9.42 1.34 3.60
CA VAL A 59 8.70 2.59 3.31
C VAL A 59 9.60 3.82 3.02
N GLY A 60 10.91 3.71 3.26
CA GLY A 60 11.88 4.75 2.92
C GLY A 60 11.54 6.12 3.51
N SER A 61 11.50 7.17 2.68
CA SER A 61 11.25 8.55 3.12
C SER A 61 9.88 8.80 3.77
N ILE A 62 8.92 7.86 3.67
CA ILE A 62 7.65 7.95 4.41
C ILE A 62 7.90 7.97 5.92
N SER A 63 8.99 7.33 6.40
CA SER A 63 9.38 7.34 7.82
C SER A 63 9.56 8.75 8.40
N LYS A 64 9.85 9.76 7.56
CA LYS A 64 9.95 11.17 8.00
C LYS A 64 8.67 11.68 8.64
N LEU A 65 7.50 11.24 8.17
CA LEU A 65 6.22 11.62 8.74
C LEU A 65 6.13 11.19 10.22
N LEU A 66 6.57 9.97 10.53
CA LEU A 66 6.60 9.45 11.89
C LEU A 66 7.62 10.21 12.74
N THR A 67 8.84 10.42 12.24
CA THR A 67 9.87 11.18 12.96
C THR A 67 9.39 12.59 13.29
N THR A 68 8.82 13.31 12.33
CA THR A 68 8.27 14.66 12.55
C THR A 68 7.15 14.65 13.58
N ALA A 69 6.19 13.71 13.47
CA ALA A 69 5.09 13.61 14.43
C ALA A 69 5.59 13.36 15.86
N PHE A 70 6.62 12.52 16.02
CA PHE A 70 7.23 12.26 17.33
C PHE A 70 7.99 13.46 17.87
N VAL A 71 8.72 14.19 17.02
CA VAL A 71 9.40 15.43 17.45
C VAL A 71 8.39 16.47 17.91
N LEU A 72 7.30 16.68 17.18
CA LEU A 72 6.23 17.61 17.58
C LEU A 72 5.59 17.19 18.90
N LYS A 73 5.27 15.91 19.06
CA LYS A 73 4.71 15.38 20.31
C LYS A 73 5.67 15.51 21.52
N LEU A 74 6.97 15.54 21.29
CA LEU A 74 7.97 15.77 22.34
C LEU A 74 8.13 17.25 22.70
N ALA A 75 7.77 18.15 21.79
CA ALA A 75 7.84 19.60 21.98
C ALA A 75 6.58 20.18 22.65
N ASP A 76 5.46 19.44 22.60
CA ASP A 76 4.24 19.68 23.38
C ASP A 76 4.44 19.32 24.87
#